data_AF-A0A8W7P6M4-F1
#
_entry.id   AF-A0A8W7P6M4-F1
#
_cell.length_a   1.000
_cell.length_b   1.000
_cell.length_c   1.000
_cell.angle_alpha   90.00
_cell.angle_beta   90.00
_cell.angle_gamma   90.00
#
_symmetry.space_group_name_H-M   'P 1'
#
loop_
_entity.id
_entity.type
_entity.pdbx_description
1 polymer ?
#
loop_
_entity_poly.entity_id
_entity_poly.type
_entity_poly.pdbx_seq_one_letter_code
_entity_poly.pdbx_strand_id
1 'polypeptide(L)'
;MISDAGIRMKSDTLTDMVNHMTEKVGLVHQMPFVCDREGFAAAFEKIYFGTVQSRIYLCADLLGINCHTGMSCLMRKDVLDQLGGVQAFGCYLAEDFFLAKAFHDHNWKLTISSQPAWQNSGICDISSFQARLTRWAKLRVAMVPTTILLEPMSECIIVDKKPGINEMFVLIAMRVQVKAYKKQV
;
A
#
# COMPACT_ATOMS: atom_id res chain seq x y z
N MET A 1 1.44 11.60 12.28
CA MET A 1 0.70 10.40 11.85
C MET A 1 -0.49 10.87 11.04
N ILE A 2 -0.80 10.19 9.94
CA ILE A 2 -2.03 10.37 9.16
C ILE A 2 -2.74 9.01 9.18
N SER A 3 -4.04 9.02 9.44
CA SER A 3 -4.88 7.82 9.43
C SER A 3 -6.25 8.15 8.89
N ASP A 4 -6.78 7.26 8.07
CA ASP A 4 -8.15 7.35 7.58
C ASP A 4 -9.14 7.11 8.72
N ALA A 5 -10.30 7.77 8.63
CA ALA A 5 -11.38 7.65 9.62
C ALA A 5 -11.98 6.24 9.71
N GLY A 6 -11.82 5.43 8.66
CA GLY A 6 -12.29 4.04 8.61
C GLY A 6 -11.37 3.02 9.25
N ILE A 7 -10.21 3.44 9.81
CA ILE A 7 -9.24 2.55 10.42
C ILE A 7 -9.46 2.45 11.93
N ARG A 8 -9.64 1.23 12.41
CA ARG A 8 -9.66 0.89 13.82
C ARG A 8 -8.24 0.74 14.34
N MET A 9 -7.85 1.63 15.26
CA MET A 9 -6.57 1.53 15.98
C MET A 9 -6.74 0.74 17.27
N LYS A 10 -5.77 -0.11 17.60
CA LYS A 10 -5.62 -0.63 18.97
C LYS A 10 -4.87 0.41 19.81
N SER A 11 -4.96 0.30 21.13
CA SER A 11 -4.30 1.24 22.05
C SER A 11 -2.77 1.25 21.91
N ASP A 12 -2.18 0.14 21.48
CA ASP A 12 -0.74 -0.04 21.28
C ASP A 12 -0.28 0.20 19.84
N THR A 13 -1.19 0.48 18.90
CA THR A 13 -0.85 0.62 17.47
C THR A 13 0.15 1.76 17.22
N LEU A 14 -0.03 2.93 17.85
CA LEU A 14 0.92 4.03 17.67
C LEU A 14 2.30 3.68 18.24
N THR A 15 2.34 3.02 19.40
CA THR A 15 3.58 2.54 20.01
C THR A 15 4.30 1.54 19.11
N ASP A 16 3.56 0.60 18.52
CA ASP A 16 4.09 -0.36 17.53
C ASP A 16 4.74 0.38 16.35
N MET A 17 4.05 1.36 15.77
CA MET A 17 4.59 2.14 14.65
C MET A 17 5.84 2.94 15.04
N VAL A 18 5.86 3.54 16.23
CA VAL A 18 7.02 4.28 16.75
C VAL A 18 8.20 3.33 16.96
N ASN A 19 7.97 2.11 17.45
CA ASN A 19 9.04 1.11 17.64
C ASN A 19 9.71 0.70 16.31
N HIS A 20 8.98 0.75 15.19
CA HIS A 20 9.55 0.49 13.86
C HIS A 20 10.25 1.72 13.25
N MET A 21 10.10 2.91 13.85
CA MET A 21 10.70 4.17 13.40
C MET A 21 12.16 4.30 13.85
N THR A 22 13.06 3.55 13.22
CA THR A 22 14.51 3.67 13.45
C THR A 22 15.11 4.95 12.83
N GLU A 23 16.36 5.28 13.15
CA GLU A 23 17.06 6.47 12.62
C GLU A 23 17.13 6.54 11.09
N LYS A 24 17.05 5.40 10.39
CA LYS A 24 17.10 5.33 8.91
C LYS A 24 15.73 5.22 8.26
N VAL A 25 14.68 5.05 9.05
CA VAL A 25 13.30 4.92 8.58
C VAL A 25 12.66 6.31 8.59
N GLY A 26 12.14 6.73 7.44
CA GLY A 26 11.46 8.02 7.30
C GLY A 26 9.95 7.90 7.39
N LEU A 27 9.40 6.73 7.03
CA LEU A 27 7.98 6.46 6.99
C LEU A 27 7.71 5.01 7.40
N VAL A 28 6.82 4.85 8.39
CA VAL A 28 6.26 3.58 8.83
C VAL A 28 4.81 3.56 8.40
N HIS A 29 4.34 2.51 7.73
CA HIS A 29 2.94 2.39 7.35
C HIS A 29 2.35 1.06 7.75
N GLN A 30 1.02 0.99 7.82
CA GLN A 30 0.35 -0.25 8.15
C GLN A 30 -0.09 -0.98 6.88
N MET A 31 -0.03 -2.31 6.92
CA MET A 31 -0.56 -3.15 5.84
C MET A 31 -2.10 -3.10 5.83
N PRO A 32 -2.76 -2.95 4.66
CA PRO A 32 -4.22 -3.01 4.54
C PRO A 32 -4.77 -4.34 5.05
N PHE A 33 -5.74 -4.30 5.97
CA PHE A 33 -6.51 -5.49 6.36
C PHE A 33 -7.94 -5.11 6.77
N VAL A 34 -8.82 -6.08 6.97
CA VAL A 34 -10.22 -5.83 7.35
C VAL A 34 -10.54 -6.38 8.73
N CYS A 35 -11.40 -5.68 9.48
CA CYS A 35 -11.98 -6.21 10.70
C CYS A 35 -12.90 -7.41 10.41
N ASP A 36 -13.07 -8.25 11.42
CA ASP A 36 -14.04 -9.34 11.39
C ASP A 36 -15.46 -8.80 11.25
N ARG A 37 -16.15 -9.30 10.23
CA ARG A 37 -17.53 -8.97 9.88
C ARG A 37 -18.22 -10.24 9.38
N GLU A 38 -19.53 -10.29 9.52
CA GLU A 38 -20.33 -11.43 9.09
C GLU A 38 -20.70 -11.35 7.61
N GLY A 39 -20.96 -12.51 7.00
CA GLY A 39 -21.45 -12.62 5.62
C GLY A 39 -20.37 -12.97 4.59
N PHE A 40 -20.84 -13.41 3.42
CA PHE A 40 -19.96 -13.87 2.33
C PHE A 40 -19.05 -12.75 1.79
N ALA A 41 -19.59 -11.54 1.61
CA ALA A 41 -18.81 -10.39 1.15
C ALA A 41 -17.64 -10.09 2.11
N ALA A 42 -17.88 -10.14 3.41
CA ALA A 42 -16.86 -9.91 4.44
C ALA A 42 -15.77 -10.97 4.38
N ALA A 43 -16.16 -12.25 4.26
CA ALA A 43 -15.23 -13.36 4.12
C ALA A 43 -14.38 -13.22 2.85
N PHE A 44 -14.98 -12.85 1.73
CA PHE A 44 -14.29 -12.64 0.47
C PHE A 44 -13.27 -11.49 0.55
N GLU A 45 -13.67 -10.34 1.10
CA GLU A 45 -12.76 -9.22 1.36
C GLU A 45 -11.59 -9.65 2.25
N LYS A 46 -11.86 -10.38 3.33
CA LYS A 46 -10.84 -10.85 4.27
C LYS A 46 -9.85 -11.81 3.61
N ILE A 47 -10.33 -12.72 2.76
CA ILE A 47 -9.46 -13.62 1.98
C ILE A 47 -8.58 -12.82 1.03
N TYR A 48 -9.15 -11.85 0.28
CA TYR A 48 -8.37 -11.02 -0.64
C TYR A 48 -7.24 -10.25 0.08
N PHE A 49 -7.58 -9.55 1.17
CA PHE A 49 -6.60 -8.79 1.95
C PHE A 49 -5.58 -9.68 2.67
N GLY A 50 -5.99 -10.87 3.12
CA GLY A 50 -5.12 -11.81 3.81
C GLY A 50 -4.26 -12.70 2.92
N THR A 51 -4.52 -12.73 1.61
CA THR A 51 -3.76 -13.55 0.67
C THR A 51 -3.01 -12.70 -0.35
N VAL A 52 -3.70 -12.17 -1.35
CA VAL A 52 -3.07 -11.45 -2.47
C VAL A 52 -2.43 -10.17 -1.98
N GLN A 53 -3.19 -9.34 -1.26
CA GLN A 53 -2.71 -8.02 -0.85
C GLN A 53 -1.56 -8.12 0.16
N SER A 54 -1.69 -8.99 1.17
CA SER A 54 -0.68 -9.16 2.22
C SER A 54 0.65 -9.69 1.68
N ARG A 55 0.61 -10.68 0.78
CA ARG A 55 1.82 -11.22 0.13
C ARG A 55 2.58 -10.13 -0.62
N ILE A 56 1.89 -9.39 -1.49
CA ILE A 56 2.52 -8.32 -2.29
C ILE A 56 3.14 -7.26 -1.37
N TYR A 57 2.41 -6.86 -0.31
CA TYR A 57 2.91 -5.88 0.67
C TYR A 57 4.16 -6.35 1.41
N LEU A 58 4.16 -7.58 1.91
CA LEU A 58 5.31 -8.15 2.64
C LEU A 58 6.52 -8.34 1.72
N CYS A 59 6.30 -8.81 0.50
CA CYS A 59 7.37 -8.95 -0.49
C CYS A 59 7.94 -7.58 -0.89
N ALA A 60 7.09 -6.56 -1.06
CA ALA A 60 7.53 -5.21 -1.37
C ALA A 60 8.35 -4.62 -0.23
N ASP A 61 7.91 -4.76 1.03
CA ASP A 61 8.68 -4.31 2.21
C ASP A 61 10.05 -5.00 2.30
N LEU A 62 10.09 -6.32 2.11
CA LEU A 62 11.33 -7.11 2.12
C LEU A 62 12.32 -6.65 1.04
N LEU A 63 11.83 -6.30 -0.14
CA LEU A 63 12.63 -5.86 -1.29
C LEU A 63 12.92 -4.34 -1.27
N GLY A 64 12.39 -3.61 -0.29
CA GLY A 64 12.51 -2.15 -0.19
C GLY A 64 11.79 -1.42 -1.33
N ILE A 65 10.70 -1.98 -1.84
CA ILE A 65 9.91 -1.39 -2.92
C ILE A 65 8.73 -0.64 -2.32
N ASN A 66 8.53 0.60 -2.77
CA ASN A 66 7.40 1.41 -2.32
C ASN A 66 6.07 0.78 -2.76
N CYS A 67 5.28 0.34 -1.78
CA CYS A 67 3.93 -0.20 -1.97
C CYS A 67 2.89 0.56 -1.13
N HIS A 68 3.21 1.75 -0.63
CA HIS A 68 2.38 2.47 0.32
C HIS A 68 1.01 2.86 -0.29
N THR A 69 -0.08 2.56 0.43
CA THR A 69 -1.46 2.91 0.04
C THR A 69 -2.23 3.64 1.17
N GLY A 70 -1.66 4.71 1.72
CA GLY A 70 -2.39 5.87 2.27
C GLY A 70 -3.29 5.74 3.51
N MET A 71 -3.67 4.53 3.92
CA MET A 71 -4.69 4.36 4.97
C MET A 71 -4.21 4.73 6.37
N SER A 72 -2.95 4.44 6.68
CA SER A 72 -2.33 4.76 7.96
C SER A 72 -0.82 4.80 7.84
N CYS A 73 -0.23 5.95 8.15
CA CYS A 73 1.22 6.14 8.16
C CYS A 73 1.70 7.07 9.28
N LEU A 74 2.89 6.76 9.79
CA LEU A 74 3.69 7.58 10.67
C LEU A 74 4.93 8.03 9.89
N MET A 75 5.25 9.31 9.95
CA MET A 75 6.32 9.92 9.15
C MET A 75 7.14 10.86 10.01
N ARG A 76 8.42 11.02 9.63
CA ARG A 76 9.30 12.06 10.18
C ARG A 76 8.87 13.43 9.70
N LYS A 77 8.54 14.31 10.66
CA LYS A 77 8.00 15.64 10.37
C LYS A 77 9.04 16.54 9.70
N ASP A 78 10.26 16.55 10.22
CA ASP A 78 11.41 17.28 9.68
C ASP A 78 11.69 16.92 8.22
N VAL A 79 11.64 15.62 7.89
CA VAL A 79 11.81 15.15 6.50
C VAL A 79 10.62 15.57 5.63
N LEU A 80 9.39 15.43 6.12
CA LEU A 80 8.19 15.86 5.40
C LEU A 80 8.22 17.36 5.07
N ASP A 81 8.63 18.18 6.02
CA ASP A 81 8.72 19.63 5.86
C ASP A 81 9.79 20.02 4.81
N GLN A 82 10.93 19.31 4.78
CA GLN A 82 11.96 19.47 3.74
C GLN A 82 11.46 19.10 2.34
N LEU A 83 10.51 18.17 2.24
CA LEU A 83 9.90 17.73 0.97
C LEU A 83 8.74 18.64 0.50
N GLY A 84 8.51 19.77 1.17
CA GLY A 84 7.44 20.73 0.82
C GLY A 84 6.11 20.47 1.54
N GLY A 85 6.12 19.62 2.57
CA GLY A 85 4.95 19.32 3.38
C GLY A 85 3.90 18.49 2.63
N VAL A 86 2.74 18.30 3.28
CA VAL A 86 1.63 17.53 2.69
C VAL A 86 1.05 18.24 1.47
N GLN A 87 1.10 19.58 1.42
CA GLN A 87 0.52 20.35 0.33
C GLN A 87 1.20 20.07 -1.02
N ALA A 88 2.51 19.80 -1.03
CA ALA A 88 3.26 19.49 -2.25
C ALA A 88 2.69 18.26 -2.99
N PHE A 89 2.10 17.31 -2.26
CA PHE A 89 1.55 16.08 -2.81
C PHE A 89 0.07 16.16 -3.15
N GLY A 90 -0.64 17.22 -2.75
CA GLY A 90 -2.09 17.35 -2.95
C GLY A 90 -2.53 17.38 -4.43
N CYS A 91 -1.60 17.72 -5.34
CA CYS A 91 -1.85 17.70 -6.79
C CYS A 91 -1.92 16.29 -7.40
N TYR A 92 -1.45 15.26 -6.69
CA TYR A 92 -1.51 13.88 -7.16
C TYR A 92 -2.81 13.21 -6.74
N LEU A 93 -3.27 12.25 -7.53
CA LEU A 93 -4.41 11.39 -7.16
C LEU A 93 -4.02 10.23 -6.23
N ALA A 94 -2.74 9.84 -6.26
CA ALA A 94 -2.13 8.90 -5.34
C ALA A 94 -1.09 9.64 -4.48
N GLU A 95 -1.54 10.68 -3.77
CA GLU A 95 -0.68 11.53 -2.95
C GLU A 95 0.15 10.73 -1.94
N ASP A 96 -0.42 9.68 -1.37
CA ASP A 96 0.20 8.73 -0.47
C ASP A 96 1.40 8.03 -1.11
N PHE A 97 1.19 7.48 -2.31
CA PHE A 97 2.23 6.77 -3.04
C PHE A 97 3.40 7.71 -3.36
N PHE A 98 3.11 8.92 -3.87
CA PHE A 98 4.15 9.89 -4.25
C PHE A 98 4.87 10.46 -3.02
N LEU A 99 4.17 10.60 -1.90
CA LEU A 99 4.78 10.96 -0.64
C LEU A 99 5.80 9.91 -0.21
N ALA A 100 5.41 8.64 -0.14
CA ALA A 100 6.31 7.55 0.20
C ALA A 100 7.46 7.41 -0.82
N LYS A 101 7.18 7.65 -2.12
CA LYS A 101 8.20 7.68 -3.17
C LYS A 101 9.22 8.78 -2.92
N ALA A 102 8.79 9.99 -2.54
CA ALA A 102 9.70 11.09 -2.26
C ALA A 102 10.63 10.78 -1.08
N PHE A 103 10.11 10.17 0.00
CA PHE A 103 10.94 9.66 1.09
C PHE A 103 11.98 8.65 0.59
N HIS A 104 11.53 7.66 -0.18
CA HIS A 104 12.41 6.64 -0.75
C HIS A 104 13.49 7.22 -1.68
N ASP A 105 13.13 8.18 -2.54
CA ASP A 105 14.05 8.86 -3.46
C ASP A 105 15.12 9.70 -2.71
N HIS A 106 14.81 10.15 -1.50
CA HIS A 106 15.75 10.85 -0.60
C HIS A 106 16.49 9.89 0.34
N ASN A 107 16.61 8.61 -0.04
CA ASN A 107 17.32 7.55 0.69
C ASN A 107 16.76 7.22 2.08
N TRP A 108 15.51 7.57 2.38
CA TRP A 108 14.83 7.11 3.59
C TRP A 108 14.24 5.73 3.38
N LYS A 109 14.41 4.85 4.38
CA LYS A 109 13.76 3.55 4.38
C LYS A 109 12.25 3.72 4.66
N LEU A 110 11.44 3.02 3.88
CA LEU A 110 10.04 2.76 4.16
C LEU A 110 9.92 1.41 4.86
N THR A 111 9.05 1.29 5.86
CA THR A 111 8.82 0.00 6.51
C THR A 111 7.36 -0.19 6.92
N ILE A 112 6.93 -1.44 7.03
CA ILE A 112 5.63 -1.79 7.59
C ILE A 112 5.66 -1.96 9.12
N SER A 113 4.57 -1.61 9.79
CA SER A 113 4.35 -1.95 11.19
C SER A 113 3.91 -3.40 11.36
N SER A 114 4.05 -3.94 12.57
CA SER A 114 3.62 -5.31 12.89
C SER A 114 2.09 -5.43 12.94
N GLN A 115 1.38 -4.34 13.25
CA GLN A 115 -0.08 -4.31 13.23
C GLN A 115 -0.63 -3.78 11.88
N PRO A 116 -1.62 -4.45 11.27
CA PRO A 116 -2.24 -3.95 10.05
C PRO A 116 -3.21 -2.79 10.32
N ALA A 117 -3.53 -2.03 9.27
CA ALA A 117 -4.59 -1.04 9.26
C ALA A 117 -5.93 -1.77 9.19
N TRP A 118 -6.59 -1.92 10.35
CA TRP A 118 -7.86 -2.62 10.48
C TRP A 118 -9.01 -1.78 9.93
N GLN A 119 -9.45 -2.09 8.72
CA GLN A 119 -10.56 -1.37 8.10
C GLN A 119 -11.89 -1.82 8.69
N ASN A 120 -12.61 -0.87 9.26
CA ASN A 120 -13.89 -1.07 9.93
C ASN A 120 -15.04 -0.42 9.14
N SER A 121 -15.20 -0.82 7.87
CA SER A 121 -16.32 -0.35 7.06
C SER A 121 -17.62 -1.01 7.50
N GLY A 122 -18.62 -0.20 7.86
CA GLY A 122 -19.98 -0.65 8.16
C GLY A 122 -20.74 -1.14 6.91
N ILE A 123 -20.26 -0.81 5.72
CA ILE A 123 -20.79 -1.32 4.45
C ILE A 123 -19.99 -2.56 4.06
N CYS A 124 -20.69 -3.67 3.85
CA CYS A 124 -20.11 -4.93 3.40
C CYS A 124 -20.96 -5.52 2.27
N ASP A 125 -20.57 -5.19 1.05
CA ASP A 125 -21.28 -5.52 -0.17
C ASP A 125 -20.25 -5.80 -1.27
N ILE A 126 -20.49 -6.85 -2.08
CA ILE A 126 -19.58 -7.28 -3.14
C ILE A 126 -19.41 -6.20 -4.20
N SER A 127 -20.47 -5.48 -4.56
CA SER A 127 -20.43 -4.43 -5.57
C SER A 127 -19.60 -3.23 -5.11
N SER A 128 -19.73 -2.81 -3.85
CA SER A 128 -18.86 -1.80 -3.22
C SER A 128 -17.40 -2.25 -3.19
N PHE A 129 -17.16 -3.53 -2.89
CA PHE A 129 -15.80 -4.07 -2.91
C PHE A 129 -15.22 -4.08 -4.32
N GLN A 130 -15.98 -4.54 -5.33
CA GLN A 130 -15.58 -4.51 -6.73
C GLN A 130 -15.34 -3.07 -7.22
N ALA A 131 -16.20 -2.12 -6.86
CA ALA A 131 -16.02 -0.71 -7.20
C ALA A 131 -14.71 -0.16 -6.60
N ARG A 132 -14.39 -0.57 -5.36
CA ARG A 132 -13.13 -0.23 -4.72
C ARG A 132 -11.91 -0.83 -5.43
N LEU A 133 -11.94 -2.12 -5.73
CA LEU A 133 -10.87 -2.79 -6.49
C LEU A 133 -10.70 -2.16 -7.88
N THR A 134 -11.80 -1.80 -8.54
CA THR A 134 -11.79 -1.12 -9.85
C THR A 134 -11.12 0.25 -9.76
N ARG A 135 -11.36 1.02 -8.70
CA ARG A 135 -10.66 2.30 -8.48
C ARG A 135 -9.16 2.09 -8.32
N TRP A 136 -8.75 1.10 -7.52
CA TRP A 136 -7.33 0.77 -7.33
C TRP A 136 -6.67 0.27 -8.61
N ALA A 137 -7.37 -0.55 -9.40
CA ALA A 137 -6.90 -1.01 -10.69
C ALA A 137 -6.72 0.16 -11.65
N LYS A 138 -7.69 1.08 -11.77
CA LYS A 138 -7.57 2.29 -12.59
C LYS A 138 -6.37 3.16 -12.19
N LEU A 139 -6.14 3.34 -10.89
CA LEU A 139 -4.96 4.03 -10.37
C LEU A 139 -3.67 3.32 -10.76
N ARG A 140 -3.60 1.99 -10.58
CA ARG A 140 -2.44 1.19 -11.00
C ARG A 140 -2.19 1.25 -12.51
N VAL A 141 -3.24 1.23 -13.34
CA VAL A 141 -3.13 1.42 -14.80
C VAL A 141 -2.52 2.77 -15.13
N ALA A 142 -3.00 3.83 -14.48
CA ALA A 142 -2.52 5.19 -14.73
C ALA A 142 -1.06 5.39 -14.30
N MET A 143 -0.66 4.77 -13.19
CA MET A 143 0.66 4.95 -12.60
C MET A 143 1.71 4.01 -13.17
N VAL A 144 1.38 2.73 -13.41
CA VAL A 144 2.32 1.68 -13.79
C VAL A 144 1.75 0.79 -14.91
N PRO A 145 1.46 1.35 -16.10
CA PRO A 145 0.73 0.66 -17.16
C PRO A 145 1.43 -0.61 -17.67
N THR A 146 2.77 -0.65 -17.63
CA THR A 146 3.57 -1.77 -18.11
C THR A 146 3.50 -2.99 -17.17
N THR A 147 3.27 -2.79 -15.88
CA THR A 147 3.26 -3.88 -14.90
C THR A 147 2.00 -4.74 -15.03
N ILE A 148 0.88 -4.17 -15.47
CA ILE A 148 -0.39 -4.89 -15.67
C ILE A 148 -0.31 -5.91 -16.81
N LEU A 149 0.52 -5.65 -17.83
CA LEU A 149 0.76 -6.63 -18.90
C LEU A 149 1.48 -7.89 -18.38
N LEU A 150 2.25 -7.78 -17.30
CA LEU A 150 3.01 -8.87 -16.70
C LEU A 150 2.28 -9.53 -15.51
N GLU A 151 1.25 -8.89 -14.96
CA GLU A 151 0.46 -9.38 -13.81
C GLU A 151 -0.24 -10.73 -14.13
N PRO A 152 -0.90 -10.95 -15.29
CA PRO A 152 -1.46 -12.26 -15.66
C PRO A 152 -0.40 -13.37 -15.77
N MET A 153 0.81 -13.03 -16.22
CA MET A 153 1.90 -14.02 -16.30
C MET A 153 2.41 -14.45 -14.93
N SER A 154 2.16 -13.65 -13.89
CA SER A 154 2.57 -13.93 -12.52
C SER A 154 1.62 -14.91 -11.84
N GLU A 155 0.32 -14.78 -12.10
CA GLU A 155 -0.70 -15.68 -11.57
C GLU A 155 -0.88 -16.96 -12.41
N CYS A 156 -0.60 -16.93 -13.72
CA CYS A 156 -0.85 -18.06 -14.62
C CYS A 156 0.28 -19.11 -14.71
N ILE A 157 1.47 -18.88 -14.13
CA ILE A 157 2.56 -19.88 -14.11
C ILE A 157 2.64 -20.52 -12.72
N ILE A 158 1.52 -21.03 -12.23
CA ILE A 158 1.43 -21.88 -11.04
C ILE A 158 1.23 -23.33 -11.52
N VAL A 159 2.18 -23.84 -12.32
CA VAL A 159 2.45 -25.29 -12.46
C VAL A 159 3.95 -25.56 -12.54
N ASP A 160 4.82 -24.62 -12.14
CA ASP A 160 6.27 -24.89 -12.11
C ASP A 160 6.95 -24.43 -10.82
N LYS A 161 7.92 -25.25 -10.39
CA LYS A 161 8.38 -25.51 -9.01
C LYS A 161 8.97 -24.36 -8.17
N LYS A 162 8.77 -23.07 -8.48
CA LYS A 162 9.34 -21.96 -7.69
C LYS A 162 8.36 -20.78 -7.51
N PRO A 163 7.53 -20.79 -6.45
CA PRO A 163 6.46 -19.80 -6.23
C PRO A 163 6.93 -18.36 -5.91
N GLY A 164 8.24 -18.09 -5.80
CA GLY A 164 8.76 -16.79 -5.38
C GLY A 164 9.35 -15.89 -6.47
N ILE A 165 9.55 -16.39 -7.69
CA ILE A 165 10.35 -15.68 -8.71
C ILE A 165 9.51 -14.69 -9.53
N ASN A 166 8.26 -15.02 -9.87
CA ASN A 166 7.43 -14.19 -10.77
C ASN A 166 6.94 -12.89 -10.12
N GLU A 167 6.55 -12.93 -8.85
CA GLU A 167 6.15 -11.75 -8.07
C GLU A 167 7.30 -10.74 -7.96
N MET A 168 8.54 -11.24 -7.86
CA MET A 168 9.74 -10.41 -7.79
C MET A 168 9.95 -9.64 -9.11
N PHE A 169 9.63 -10.21 -10.27
CA PHE A 169 9.71 -9.52 -11.56
C PHE A 169 8.68 -8.40 -11.68
N VAL A 170 7.44 -8.60 -11.22
CA VAL A 170 6.39 -7.56 -11.19
C VAL A 170 6.79 -6.42 -10.26
N LEU A 171 7.29 -6.74 -9.07
CA LEU A 171 7.78 -5.78 -8.09
C LEU A 171 9.00 -5.00 -8.61
N ILE A 172 9.95 -5.67 -9.28
CA ILE A 172 11.08 -5.01 -9.94
C ILE A 172 10.61 -4.10 -11.09
N ALA A 173 9.60 -4.49 -11.87
CA ALA A 173 9.01 -3.64 -12.90
C ALA A 173 8.33 -2.39 -12.30
N MET A 174 7.68 -2.52 -11.13
CA MET A 174 7.14 -1.37 -10.39
C MET A 174 8.22 -0.39 -9.95
N ARG A 175 9.45 -0.86 -9.68
CA ARG A 175 10.58 0.00 -9.29
C ARG A 175 11.02 0.97 -10.40
N VAL A 176 10.67 0.70 -11.66
CA VAL A 176 11.24 1.38 -12.84
C VAL A 176 10.22 2.24 -13.60
N GLN A 177 8.90 2.06 -13.42
CA GLN A 177 7.89 2.63 -14.33
C GLN A 177 6.72 3.36 -13.67
N VAL A 178 6.94 4.14 -12.60
CA VAL A 178 5.86 4.94 -12.00
C VAL A 178 5.76 6.33 -12.62
N LYS A 179 4.67 6.59 -13.35
CA LYS A 179 4.31 7.93 -13.86
C LYS A 179 3.43 8.67 -12.87
N ALA A 180 3.76 9.95 -12.67
CA ALA A 180 2.96 10.85 -11.87
C ALA A 180 1.64 11.20 -12.54
N TYR A 181 0.52 10.78 -11.94
CA TYR A 181 -0.83 11.11 -12.41
C TYR A 181 -1.38 12.28 -11.58
N LYS A 182 -1.38 13.48 -12.16
CA LYS A 182 -1.89 14.70 -11.53
C LYS A 182 -3.41 14.80 -11.69
N LYS A 183 -4.09 15.30 -10.67
CA LYS A 183 -5.51 15.66 -10.72
C LYS A 183 -5.69 16.70 -11.83
N GLN A 184 -6.60 16.46 -12.78
CA GLN A 184 -7.07 17.51 -13.67
C GLN A 184 -7.94 18.44 -12.81
N VAL A 185 -7.49 19.69 -12.63
CA VAL A 185 -8.24 20.74 -11.93
C VAL A 185 -9.21 21.38 -12.91
#